data_AF-A0A1V5ALE4-F1
#
_entry.id   AF-A0A1V5ALE4-F1
#
_cell.length_a   1.000
_cell.length_b   1.000
_cell.length_c   1.000
_cell.angle_alpha   90.00
_cell.angle_beta   90.00
_cell.angle_gamma   90.00
#
_symmetry.space_group_name_H-M   'P 1'
#
loop_
_entity.id
_entity.type
_entity.pdbx_description
1 polymer ?
#
loop_
_entity_poly.entity_id
_entity_poly.type
_entity_poly.pdbx_seq_one_letter_code
_entity_poly.pdbx_strand_id
1 'polypeptide(L)'
;MLVKANRICGWLMLIFMVTYMISGYAWTNRILIPASSARYLHTALDIYMMPIFLAHVLISTKFTLKRWGYHHDGIVNSALLLIGALSYYLVLLIR
;
A
#
# COMPACT_ATOMS: atom_id res chain seq x y z
N MET A 1 -12.28 -14.56 -6.39
CA MET A 1 -11.01 -14.60 -5.62
C MET A 1 -10.45 -13.21 -5.34
N LEU A 2 -10.38 -12.30 -6.33
CA LEU A 2 -9.85 -10.94 -6.15
C LEU A 2 -10.48 -10.14 -4.99
N VAL A 3 -11.80 -10.25 -4.76
CA VAL A 3 -12.47 -9.53 -3.64
C VAL A 3 -11.93 -9.98 -2.27
N LYS A 4 -11.64 -11.28 -2.12
CA LYS A 4 -11.08 -11.83 -0.86
C LYS A 4 -9.66 -11.30 -0.67
N ALA A 5 -8.83 -11.33 -1.73
CA ALA A 5 -7.49 -10.76 -1.71
C ALA A 5 -7.50 -9.27 -1.35
N ASN A 6 -8.45 -8.50 -1.91
CA ASN A 6 -8.60 -7.07 -1.61
C ASN A 6 -8.91 -6.81 -0.12
N ARG A 7 -9.76 -7.64 0.49
CA ARG A 7 -10.07 -7.57 1.93
C ARG A 7 -8.85 -7.90 2.78
N ILE A 8 -8.10 -8.95 2.42
CA ILE A 8 -6.86 -9.32 3.12
C ILE A 8 -5.84 -8.18 3.03
N CYS A 9 -5.68 -7.57 1.85
CA CYS A 9 -4.82 -6.40 1.67
C CYS A 9 -5.26 -5.25 2.59
N GLY A 10 -6.55 -4.96 2.65
CA GLY A 10 -7.09 -3.94 3.56
C GLY A 10 -6.78 -4.22 5.05
N TRP A 11 -6.97 -5.46 5.51
CA TRP A 11 -6.65 -5.83 6.89
C TRP A 11 -5.15 -5.78 7.20
N LEU A 12 -4.30 -6.26 6.31
CA LEU A 12 -2.85 -6.18 6.47
C LEU A 12 -2.38 -4.71 6.51
N MET A 13 -2.96 -3.88 5.64
CA MET A 13 -2.65 -2.46 5.57
C MET A 13 -3.05 -1.72 6.85
N LEU A 14 -4.18 -2.10 7.47
CA LEU A 14 -4.58 -1.59 8.78
C LEU A 14 -3.51 -1.89 9.84
N ILE A 15 -3.06 -3.16 9.92
CA ILE A 15 -2.03 -3.58 10.88
C ILE A 15 -0.74 -2.78 10.66
N PHE A 16 -0.27 -2.71 9.42
CA PHE A 16 0.95 -1.98 9.09
C PHE A 16 0.83 -0.49 9.38
N MET A 17 -0.31 0.14 9.11
CA MET A 17 -0.54 1.55 9.40
C MET A 17 -0.49 1.85 10.90
N VAL A 18 -1.06 0.99 11.73
CA VAL A 18 -0.97 1.11 13.20
C VAL A 18 0.50 1.00 13.65
N THR A 19 1.25 0.01 13.15
CA THR A 19 2.68 -0.12 13.45
C THR A 19 3.49 1.08 12.97
N TYR A 20 3.16 1.64 11.80
CA TYR A 20 3.81 2.83 11.25
C TYR A 20 3.57 4.07 12.13
N MET A 21 2.34 4.28 12.60
CA MET A 21 2.01 5.35 13.55
C MET A 21 2.76 5.20 14.88
N ILE A 22 2.75 4.00 15.47
CA ILE A 22 3.43 3.74 16.75
C ILE A 22 4.93 3.97 16.60
N SER A 23 5.56 3.48 15.53
CA SER A 23 6.99 3.66 15.29
C SER A 23 7.38 5.13 15.04
N GLY A 24 6.56 5.90 14.32
CA GLY A 24 6.79 7.34 14.13
C GLY A 24 6.66 8.14 15.42
N TYR A 25 5.67 7.79 16.26
CA TYR A 25 5.47 8.41 17.57
C TYR A 25 6.63 8.08 18.53
N ALA A 26 7.06 6.82 18.56
CA ALA A 26 8.21 6.36 19.34
C ALA A 26 9.52 7.03 18.90
N TRP A 27 9.72 7.22 17.59
CA TRP A 27 10.90 7.90 17.06
C TRP A 27 10.95 9.38 17.47
N THR A 28 9.82 10.09 17.35
CA THR A 28 9.74 11.53 17.66
C THR A 28 9.90 11.80 19.16
N ASN A 29 9.21 11.04 20.00
CA ASN A 29 9.19 11.27 21.45
C ASN A 29 10.28 10.49 22.21
N ARG A 30 11.04 9.62 21.54
CA ARG A 30 12.08 8.74 22.12
C ARG A 30 11.56 7.88 23.29
N ILE A 31 10.35 7.34 23.15
CA ILE A 31 9.67 6.51 24.14
C ILE A 31 9.32 5.13 23.55
N LEU A 32 9.03 4.16 24.41
CA LEU A 32 8.68 2.75 24.11
C LEU A 32 9.81 1.88 23.52
N ILE A 33 10.54 2.38 22.52
CA ILE A 33 11.56 1.62 21.77
C ILE A 33 12.78 2.54 21.54
N PRO A 34 14.02 2.01 21.53
CA PRO A 34 15.20 2.79 21.16
C PRO A 34 15.02 3.51 19.81
N ALA A 35 15.46 4.77 19.74
CA ALA A 35 15.22 5.64 18.57
C ALA A 35 15.78 5.06 17.25
N SER A 36 16.89 4.31 17.31
CA SER A 36 17.46 3.61 16.15
C SER A 36 16.52 2.50 15.64
N SER A 37 15.98 1.69 16.55
CA SER A 37 15.03 0.63 16.23
C SER A 37 13.69 1.19 15.74
N ALA A 38 13.20 2.29 16.33
CA ALA A 38 11.98 2.97 15.89
C ALA A 38 12.13 3.52 14.46
N ARG A 39 13.26 4.18 14.16
CA ARG A 39 13.57 4.67 12.82
C ARG A 39 13.70 3.53 11.80
N TYR A 40 14.37 2.44 12.16
CA TYR A 40 14.48 1.27 11.29
C TYR A 40 13.10 0.68 10.98
N LEU A 41 12.27 0.45 12.01
CA LEU A 41 10.94 -0.11 11.84
C LEU A 41 10.07 0.80 10.95
N HIS A 42 10.10 2.11 11.19
CA HIS A 42 9.33 3.10 10.42
C HIS A 42 9.75 3.17 8.95
N THR A 43 11.06 3.12 8.66
CA THR A 43 11.58 3.20 7.28
C THR A 43 11.48 1.86 6.55
N ALA A 44 11.67 0.73 7.23
CA ALA A 44 11.58 -0.59 6.62
C ALA A 44 10.12 -0.95 6.27
N LEU A 45 9.14 -0.58 7.12
CA LEU A 45 7.74 -0.91 6.87
C LEU A 45 7.20 -0.33 5.55
N ASP A 46 7.70 0.84 5.16
CA ASP A 46 7.24 1.55 3.96
C ASP A 46 7.38 0.70 2.70
N ILE A 47 8.47 -0.08 2.57
CA ILE A 47 8.69 -0.92 1.37
C ILE A 47 7.66 -2.06 1.25
N TYR A 48 7.09 -2.50 2.37
CA TYR A 48 6.08 -3.55 2.40
C TYR A 48 4.67 -2.98 2.31
N MET A 49 4.42 -1.82 2.93
CA MET A 49 3.13 -1.14 2.86
C MET A 49 2.80 -0.69 1.44
N MET A 50 3.77 -0.14 0.72
CA MET A 50 3.56 0.39 -0.62
C MET A 50 2.93 -0.63 -1.59
N PRO A 51 3.53 -1.82 -1.86
CA PRO A 51 2.95 -2.77 -2.82
C PRO A 51 1.58 -3.30 -2.37
N ILE A 52 1.34 -3.44 -1.06
CA ILE A 52 0.05 -3.86 -0.51
C ILE A 52 -1.01 -2.79 -0.74
N PHE A 53 -0.68 -1.52 -0.47
CA PHE A 53 -1.55 -0.39 -0.74
C PHE A 53 -1.87 -0.28 -2.23
N LEU A 54 -0.86 -0.43 -3.08
CA LEU A 54 -1.01 -0.36 -4.52
C LEU A 54 -1.93 -1.48 -5.04
N ALA A 55 -1.73 -2.72 -4.59
CA ALA A 55 -2.60 -3.83 -4.92
C ALA A 55 -4.05 -3.58 -4.47
N HIS A 56 -4.24 -3.08 -3.24
CA HIS A 56 -5.55 -2.75 -2.69
C HIS A 56 -6.28 -1.69 -3.54
N VAL A 57 -5.59 -0.60 -3.90
CA VAL A 57 -6.15 0.48 -4.71
C VAL A 57 -6.46 0.00 -6.12
N LEU A 58 -5.53 -0.67 -6.82
CA LEU A 58 -5.75 -1.13 -8.20
C LEU A 58 -6.92 -2.10 -8.30
N ILE A 59 -7.02 -3.05 -7.36
CA ILE A 59 -8.13 -4.01 -7.33
C ILE A 59 -9.44 -3.29 -7.04
N SER A 60 -9.45 -2.35 -6.08
CA SER A 60 -10.65 -1.56 -5.74
C SER A 60 -11.11 -0.71 -6.92
N THR A 61 -10.18 -0.03 -7.60
CA THR A 61 -10.46 0.77 -8.80
C THR A 61 -11.03 -0.09 -9.93
N LYS A 62 -10.48 -1.28 -10.18
CA LYS A 62 -11.04 -2.23 -11.16
C LYS A 62 -12.50 -2.57 -10.85
N PHE A 63 -12.81 -2.90 -9.60
CA PHE A 63 -14.19 -3.22 -9.21
C PHE A 63 -15.13 -2.01 -9.33
N THR A 64 -14.66 -0.82 -8.99
CA THR A 64 -15.42 0.43 -9.14
C THR A 64 -15.70 0.74 -10.61
N LEU A 65 -14.71 0.64 -11.50
CA LEU A 65 -14.87 0.87 -12.93
C LEU A 65 -15.86 -0.12 -13.56
N LYS A 66 -15.77 -1.40 -13.18
CA LYS A 66 -16.73 -2.42 -13.62
C LYS A 66 -18.15 -2.11 -13.15
N ARG A 67 -18.31 -1.62 -11.92
CA ARG A 67 -19.63 -1.19 -11.38
C ARG A 67 -20.21 0.01 -12.14
N TRP A 68 -19.35 0.89 -12.66
CA TRP A 68 -19.75 2.07 -13.43
C TRP A 68 -19.95 1.81 -14.93
N GLY A 69 -19.93 0.54 -15.36
CA GLY A 69 -20.24 0.16 -16.74
C GLY A 69 -19.06 0.13 -17.70
N TYR A 70 -17.82 0.31 -17.21
CA TYR A 70 -16.63 0.11 -18.04
C TYR A 70 -16.32 -1.39 -18.17
N HIS A 71 -16.70 -1.98 -19.30
CA HIS A 71 -16.57 -3.42 -19.59
C HIS A 71 -15.35 -3.78 -20.46
N HIS A 72 -14.53 -2.80 -20.84
CA HIS A 72 -13.30 -3.02 -21.62
C HIS A 72 -12.19 -3.59 -20.72
N ASP A 73 -12.35 -4.85 -20.29
CA ASP A 73 -11.48 -5.50 -19.31
C ASP A 73 -9.99 -5.50 -19.70
N GLY A 74 -9.67 -5.62 -21.00
CA GLY A 74 -8.28 -5.61 -21.49
C GLY A 74 -7.58 -4.25 -21.33
N ILE A 75 -8.25 -3.16 -21.73
CA ILE A 75 -7.72 -1.79 -21.64
C ILE A 75 -7.62 -1.37 -20.16
N VAL A 76 -8.64 -1.66 -19.36
CA VAL A 76 -8.63 -1.32 -17.93
C VAL A 76 -7.52 -2.07 -17.20
N ASN A 77 -7.32 -3.37 -17.46
CA ASN A 77 -6.26 -4.11 -16.80
C ASN A 77 -4.87 -3.61 -17.20
N SER A 78 -4.62 -3.35 -18.49
CA SER A 78 -3.33 -2.84 -18.95
C SER A 78 -3.04 -1.45 -18.39
N ALA A 79 -4.02 -0.55 -18.40
CA ALA A 79 -3.89 0.77 -17.78
C ALA A 79 -3.59 0.69 -16.27
N LEU A 80 -4.33 -0.15 -15.54
CA LEU A 80 -4.11 -0.33 -14.09
C LEU A 80 -2.73 -0.92 -13.78
N LEU A 81 -2.28 -1.91 -14.55
CA LEU A 81 -0.93 -2.48 -14.39
C LEU A 81 0.15 -1.44 -14.69
N LEU A 82 -0.02 -0.63 -15.73
CA LEU A 82 0.94 0.41 -16.12
C LEU A 82 1.00 1.51 -15.06
N ILE A 83 -0.16 2.00 -14.58
CA ILE A 83 -0.23 2.97 -13.48
C ILE A 83 0.41 2.39 -12.22
N GLY A 84 0.14 1.13 -11.89
CA GLY A 84 0.78 0.44 -10.78
C GLY A 84 2.31 0.42 -10.92
N ALA A 85 2.82 -0.07 -12.05
CA ALA A 85 4.25 -0.16 -12.29
C ALA A 85 4.94 1.21 -12.24
N LEU A 86 4.35 2.23 -12.86
CA LEU A 86 4.88 3.60 -12.80
C LEU A 86 4.88 4.16 -11.39
N SER A 87 3.78 3.98 -10.65
CA SER A 87 3.67 4.47 -9.27
C SER A 87 4.71 3.80 -8.37
N TYR A 88 4.89 2.48 -8.50
CA TYR A 88 5.91 1.73 -7.77
C TYR A 88 7.32 2.21 -8.11
N TYR A 89 7.61 2.38 -9.40
CA TYR A 89 8.90 2.87 -9.87
C TYR A 89 9.22 4.28 -9.37
N LEU A 90 8.24 5.19 -9.39
CA LEU A 90 8.41 6.56 -8.87
C LEU A 90 8.72 6.57 -7.37
N VAL A 91 8.07 5.70 -6.58
CA VAL A 91 8.38 5.59 -5.15
C VAL A 91 9.80 5.08 -4.93
N LEU A 92 10.27 4.12 -5.72
CA LEU A 92 11.66 3.64 -5.64
C LEU A 92 12.69 4.70 -6.04
N LEU A 93 12.33 5.65 -6.90
CA LEU A 93 13.23 6.75 -7.30
C LEU A 93 13.36 7.85 -6.25
N ILE A 94 12.30 8.13 -5.49
CA ILE A 94 12.27 9.21 -4.48
C ILE A 94 12.92 8.78 -3.17
N ARG A 95 12.91 7.47 -2.90
CA ARG A 95 13.45 6.87 -1.69
C ARG A 95 14.98 6.80 -1.69
#